data_AF-A0A659UP55-F1
#
_entry.id   AF-A0A659UP55-F1
#
_cell.length_a   1.000
_cell.length_b   1.000
_cell.length_c   1.000
_cell.angle_alpha   90.00
_cell.angle_beta   90.00
_cell.angle_gamma   90.00
#
_symmetry.space_group_name_H-M   'P 1'
#
loop_
_entity.id
_entity.type
_entity.pdbx_description
1 polymer ?
#
loop_
_entity_poly.entity_id
_entity_poly.type
_entity_poly.pdbx_seq_one_letter_code
_entity_poly.pdbx_strand_id
1 'polypeptide(L)'
;TDDAGPGPLTMAGGKLAITADCRLDNRDELLDTLGTRDSSVADAALLMRAYLRWGEACPVHLQGDFAFAVWDAERQLLFCARDHFGVKPFYYHAAERRFAFASEIVPMLGLDGVGAHLSEHRISGFLAGLPDDPQSTPYRD
;
A
#
# COMPACT_ATOMS: atom_id res chain seq x y z
N THR A 1 -4.04 -11.69 -19.68
CA THR A 1 -5.36 -12.00 -19.12
C THR A 1 -5.31 -11.53 -17.70
N ASP A 2 -5.99 -10.41 -17.42
CA ASP A 2 -6.08 -9.85 -16.07
C ASP A 2 -7.06 -10.74 -15.31
N ASP A 3 -6.53 -11.66 -14.51
CA ASP A 3 -7.34 -12.61 -13.73
C ASP A 3 -7.84 -11.90 -12.47
N ALA A 4 -9.11 -11.48 -12.48
CA ALA A 4 -9.78 -10.78 -11.39
C ALA A 4 -10.32 -11.76 -10.32
N GLY A 5 -9.55 -12.78 -9.98
CA GLY A 5 -9.85 -13.70 -8.89
C GLY A 5 -9.61 -13.08 -7.49
N PRO A 6 -9.98 -13.77 -6.40
CA PRO A 6 -9.69 -13.37 -5.03
C PRO A 6 -8.19 -13.56 -4.76
N GLY A 7 -7.37 -12.62 -5.23
CA GLY A 7 -5.93 -12.68 -5.12
C GLY A 7 -5.29 -11.37 -5.55
N PRO A 8 -3.96 -11.22 -5.36
CA PRO A 8 -3.25 -10.07 -5.91
C PRO A 8 -3.43 -10.05 -7.43
N LEU A 9 -3.59 -8.86 -7.99
CA LEU A 9 -3.61 -8.71 -9.44
C LEU A 9 -2.19 -8.96 -9.96
N THR A 10 -2.05 -9.89 -10.89
CA THR A 10 -0.75 -10.26 -11.47
C THR A 10 -0.64 -9.90 -12.94
N MET A 11 0.52 -9.40 -13.35
CA MET A 11 0.87 -9.08 -14.74
C MET A 11 2.20 -9.72 -15.12
N ALA A 12 2.58 -9.59 -16.40
CA ALA A 12 3.87 -10.09 -16.93
C ALA A 12 4.13 -11.58 -16.63
N GLY A 13 3.10 -12.41 -16.75
CA GLY A 13 3.20 -13.85 -16.46
C GLY A 13 3.42 -14.17 -14.97
N GLY A 14 2.94 -13.31 -14.07
CA GLY A 14 3.09 -13.49 -12.61
C GLY A 14 4.35 -12.87 -12.01
N LYS A 15 5.21 -12.26 -12.83
CA LYS A 15 6.44 -11.60 -12.36
C LYS A 15 6.19 -10.29 -11.62
N LEU A 16 5.03 -9.70 -11.86
CA LEU A 16 4.59 -8.47 -11.23
C LEU A 16 3.27 -8.74 -10.53
N ALA A 17 3.20 -8.48 -9.23
CA ALA A 17 2.00 -8.69 -8.42
C ALA A 17 1.70 -7.43 -7.62
N ILE A 18 0.41 -7.06 -7.53
CA ILE A 18 -0.05 -5.94 -6.71
C ILE A 18 -1.20 -6.38 -5.79
N THR A 19 -1.14 -5.92 -4.55
CA THR A 19 -2.31 -5.80 -3.67
C THR A 19 -2.55 -4.33 -3.36
N ALA A 20 -3.80 -3.90 -3.38
CA ALA A 20 -4.16 -2.51 -3.18
C ALA A 20 -5.56 -2.39 -2.55
N ASP A 21 -5.69 -1.46 -1.60
CA ASP A 21 -6.96 -0.81 -1.28
C ASP A 21 -6.87 0.61 -1.85
N CYS A 22 -7.55 0.86 -2.97
CA CYS A 22 -7.37 2.10 -3.71
C CYS A 22 -8.66 2.59 -4.38
N ARG A 23 -8.80 3.91 -4.40
CA ARG A 23 -9.74 4.69 -5.22
C ARG A 23 -8.95 5.81 -5.88
N LEU A 24 -8.91 5.84 -7.21
CA LEU A 24 -8.21 6.89 -7.96
C LEU A 24 -9.20 7.96 -8.42
N ASP A 25 -8.89 9.22 -8.13
CA ASP A 25 -9.73 10.38 -8.45
C ASP A 25 -9.32 11.02 -9.79
N ASN A 26 -8.03 10.94 -10.20
CA ASN A 26 -7.56 11.46 -11.49
C ASN A 26 -7.53 10.40 -12.61
N ARG A 27 -8.57 9.55 -12.67
CA ARG A 27 -8.65 8.43 -13.64
C ARG A 27 -8.52 8.90 -15.10
N ASP A 28 -9.22 9.97 -15.48
CA ASP A 28 -9.22 10.43 -16.88
C ASP A 28 -7.82 10.89 -17.33
N GLU A 29 -7.08 11.58 -16.46
CA GLU A 29 -5.70 11.99 -16.70
C GLU A 29 -4.76 10.77 -16.82
N LEU A 30 -4.93 9.79 -15.93
CA LEU A 30 -4.14 8.56 -15.94
C LEU A 30 -4.42 7.73 -17.19
N LEU A 31 -5.68 7.59 -17.60
CA LEU A 31 -6.08 6.86 -18.79
C LEU A 31 -5.43 7.46 -20.05
N ASP A 32 -5.53 8.78 -20.22
CA ASP A 32 -4.90 9.50 -21.34
C ASP A 32 -3.38 9.33 -21.31
N THR A 33 -2.77 9.62 -20.16
CA THR A 33 -1.31 9.57 -20.01
C THR A 33 -0.78 8.17 -20.25
N LEU A 34 -1.43 7.13 -19.74
CA LEU A 34 -1.05 5.72 -19.90
C LEU A 34 -1.43 5.14 -21.27
N GLY A 35 -2.07 5.92 -22.14
CA GLY A 35 -2.40 5.51 -23.52
C GLY A 35 -3.51 4.48 -23.62
N THR A 36 -4.45 4.46 -22.66
CA THR A 36 -5.60 3.54 -22.64
C THR A 36 -6.90 4.34 -22.63
N ARG A 37 -7.86 3.96 -23.49
CA ARG A 37 -9.20 4.58 -23.52
C ARG A 37 -10.27 3.75 -22.84
N ASP A 38 -9.89 2.59 -22.30
CA ASP A 38 -10.79 1.72 -21.57
C ASP A 38 -11.02 2.25 -20.15
N SER A 39 -12.16 2.89 -19.93
CA SER A 39 -12.55 3.43 -18.63
C SER A 39 -13.02 2.36 -17.64
N SER A 40 -13.21 1.11 -18.08
CA SER A 40 -13.64 0.00 -17.23
C SER A 40 -12.49 -0.62 -16.41
N VAL A 41 -11.26 -0.23 -16.69
CA VAL A 41 -10.07 -0.69 -15.97
C VAL A 41 -10.21 -0.41 -14.47
N ALA A 42 -9.99 -1.42 -13.63
CA ALA A 42 -10.02 -1.27 -12.18
C ALA A 42 -8.87 -0.36 -11.69
N ASP A 43 -9.07 0.33 -10.56
CA ASP A 43 -8.06 1.26 -10.03
C ASP A 43 -6.72 0.57 -9.76
N ALA A 44 -6.73 -0.64 -9.20
CA ALA A 44 -5.51 -1.41 -8.96
C ALA A 44 -4.75 -1.73 -10.27
N ALA A 45 -5.46 -1.98 -11.36
CA ALA A 45 -4.85 -2.22 -12.67
C ALA A 45 -4.29 -0.92 -13.27
N LEU A 46 -4.98 0.22 -13.10
CA LEU A 46 -4.50 1.53 -13.53
C LEU A 46 -3.25 1.95 -12.75
N LEU A 47 -3.24 1.69 -11.44
CA LEU A 47 -2.08 1.88 -10.55
C LEU A 47 -0.91 0.99 -10.97
N MET A 48 -1.15 -0.29 -11.26
CA MET A 48 -0.11 -1.20 -11.75
C MET A 48 0.51 -0.71 -13.07
N ARG A 49 -0.31 -0.18 -13.99
CA ARG A 49 0.18 0.46 -15.22
C ARG A 49 0.98 1.73 -14.94
N ALA A 50 0.58 2.53 -13.95
CA ALA A 50 1.34 3.69 -13.49
C ALA A 50 2.72 3.26 -12.93
N TYR A 51 2.78 2.21 -12.11
CA TYR A 51 4.04 1.64 -11.63
C TYR A 51 4.92 1.13 -12.78
N LEU A 52 4.35 0.42 -13.75
CA LEU A 52 5.09 -0.04 -14.93
C LEU A 52 5.71 1.12 -15.73
N ARG A 53 5.06 2.28 -15.76
CA ARG A 53 5.52 3.45 -16.52
C ARG A 53 6.55 4.28 -15.75
N TRP A 54 6.31 4.53 -14.47
CA TRP A 54 7.07 5.50 -13.67
C TRP A 54 7.87 4.87 -12.52
N GLY A 55 7.76 3.55 -12.32
CA GLY A 55 8.40 2.85 -11.22
C GLY A 55 8.00 3.43 -9.87
N GLU A 56 8.99 3.64 -9.00
CA GLU A 56 8.83 4.17 -7.65
C GLU A 56 8.36 5.63 -7.62
N ALA A 57 8.45 6.35 -8.74
CA ALA A 57 7.92 7.71 -8.86
C ALA A 57 6.41 7.75 -9.16
N CYS A 58 5.76 6.59 -9.37
CA CYS A 58 4.34 6.55 -9.70
C CYS A 58 3.42 7.27 -8.70
N PRO A 59 3.65 7.31 -7.37
CA PRO A 59 2.73 7.98 -6.45
C PRO A 59 2.57 9.48 -6.69
N VAL A 60 3.56 10.13 -7.33
CA VAL A 60 3.49 11.56 -7.69
C VAL A 60 2.38 11.84 -8.72
N HIS A 61 1.97 10.81 -9.48
CA HIS A 61 0.94 10.91 -10.51
C HIS A 61 -0.43 10.42 -10.03
N LEU A 62 -0.54 9.90 -8.80
CA LEU A 62 -1.78 9.33 -8.29
C LEU A 62 -2.51 10.35 -7.41
N GLN A 63 -3.79 10.58 -7.69
CA GLN A 63 -4.69 11.34 -6.82
C GLN A 63 -5.80 10.42 -6.31
N GLY A 64 -6.14 10.56 -5.04
CA GLY A 64 -7.16 9.76 -4.36
C GLY A 64 -6.63 9.05 -3.13
N ASP A 65 -7.39 8.07 -2.65
CA ASP A 65 -7.10 7.32 -1.44
C ASP A 65 -6.50 5.98 -1.82
N PHE A 66 -5.28 5.67 -1.39
CA PHE A 66 -4.64 4.42 -1.77
C PHE A 66 -3.64 3.94 -0.72
N ALA A 67 -3.57 2.62 -0.56
CA ALA A 67 -2.46 1.92 0.03
C ALA A 67 -2.20 0.66 -0.80
N PHE A 68 -0.96 0.46 -1.25
CA PHE A 68 -0.62 -0.67 -2.11
C PHE A 68 0.78 -1.20 -1.86
N ALA A 69 0.99 -2.45 -2.28
CA ALA A 69 2.29 -3.09 -2.36
C ALA A 69 2.44 -3.79 -3.72
N VAL A 70 3.53 -3.49 -4.42
CA VAL A 70 3.93 -4.13 -5.67
C VAL A 70 5.18 -4.96 -5.44
N TRP A 71 5.10 -6.24 -5.82
CA TRP A 71 6.27 -7.11 -5.93
C TRP A 71 6.72 -7.19 -7.38
N ASP A 72 7.95 -6.75 -7.64
CA ASP A 72 8.64 -6.89 -8.92
C ASP A 72 9.70 -7.99 -8.80
N ALA A 73 9.41 -9.16 -9.38
CA ALA A 73 10.28 -10.32 -9.32
C ALA A 73 11.55 -10.17 -10.17
N GLU A 74 11.53 -9.35 -11.23
CA GLU A 74 12.72 -9.13 -12.05
C GLU A 74 13.74 -8.26 -11.32
N ARG A 75 13.24 -7.24 -10.60
CA ARG A 75 14.06 -6.34 -9.79
C ARG A 75 14.33 -6.85 -8.37
N GLN A 76 13.64 -7.91 -7.94
CA GLN A 76 13.62 -8.39 -6.56
C GLN A 76 13.27 -7.26 -5.57
N LEU A 77 12.25 -6.49 -5.91
CA LEU A 77 11.86 -5.28 -5.20
C LEU A 77 10.41 -5.37 -4.71
N LEU A 78 10.22 -5.14 -3.42
CA LEU A 78 8.92 -4.82 -2.84
C LEU A 78 8.79 -3.31 -2.69
N PHE A 79 7.87 -2.70 -3.43
CA PHE A 79 7.58 -1.28 -3.34
C PHE A 79 6.19 -1.08 -2.73
N CYS A 80 6.12 -0.30 -1.65
CA CYS A 80 4.89 0.00 -0.95
C CYS A 80 4.70 1.52 -0.90
N ALA A 81 3.46 1.97 -1.08
CA ALA A 81 3.12 3.38 -0.92
C ALA A 81 1.70 3.55 -0.38
N ARG A 82 1.49 4.69 0.29
CA ARG A 82 0.21 5.16 0.83
C ARG A 82 -0.03 6.60 0.38
N ASP A 83 -1.29 7.00 0.30
CA ASP A 83 -1.69 8.37 -0.01
C ASP A 83 -1.17 9.39 1.02
N HIS A 84 -1.05 10.65 0.58
CA HIS A 84 -0.43 11.75 1.34
C HIS A 84 -1.14 12.07 2.67
N PHE A 85 -2.45 11.85 2.73
CA PHE A 85 -3.25 12.12 3.92
C PHE A 85 -3.32 10.90 4.85
N GLY A 86 -2.80 9.76 4.40
CA GLY A 86 -2.93 8.51 5.08
C GLY A 86 -4.39 8.13 5.30
N VAL A 87 -5.23 8.21 4.27
CA VAL A 87 -6.63 7.77 4.38
C VAL A 87 -6.69 6.24 4.49
N LYS A 88 -5.92 5.52 3.65
CA LYS A 88 -5.93 4.05 3.65
C LYS A 88 -4.86 3.47 4.57
N PRO A 89 -5.18 2.74 5.66
CA PRO A 89 -4.18 2.24 6.60
C PRO A 89 -3.19 1.27 5.95
N PHE A 90 -1.92 1.38 6.37
CA PHE A 90 -0.84 0.49 5.96
C PHE A 90 0.10 0.26 7.15
N TYR A 91 -0.12 -0.84 7.87
CA TYR A 91 0.74 -1.28 8.96
C TYR A 91 1.84 -2.16 8.39
N TYR A 92 3.07 -2.01 8.87
CA TYR A 92 4.18 -2.85 8.46
C TYR A 92 5.10 -3.18 9.63
N HIS A 93 5.83 -4.28 9.48
CA HIS A 93 6.91 -4.68 10.37
C HIS A 93 8.09 -5.11 9.50
N ALA A 94 9.24 -4.49 9.74
CA ALA A 94 10.48 -4.76 9.03
C ALA A 94 11.53 -5.30 10.01
N ALA A 95 11.88 -6.57 9.87
CA ALA A 95 12.98 -7.22 10.57
C ALA A 95 14.08 -7.61 9.57
N GLU A 96 15.25 -8.02 10.06
CA GLU A 96 16.43 -8.33 9.23
C GLU A 96 16.16 -9.26 8.03
N ARG A 97 15.23 -10.21 8.18
CA ARG A 97 14.93 -11.25 7.17
C ARG A 97 13.47 -11.33 6.76
N ARG A 98 12.61 -10.46 7.28
CA ARG A 98 11.16 -10.54 7.08
C ARG A 98 10.57 -9.13 6.99
N PHE A 99 9.75 -8.94 5.96
CA PHE A 99 8.89 -7.78 5.84
C PHE A 99 7.45 -8.27 5.81
N ALA A 100 6.60 -7.72 6.67
CA ALA A 100 5.18 -8.01 6.71
C ALA A 100 4.39 -6.70 6.68
N PHE A 101 3.21 -6.73 6.08
CA PHE A 101 2.30 -5.59 6.05
C PHE A 101 0.85 -6.04 6.03
N ALA A 102 -0.05 -5.17 6.49
CA ALA A 102 -1.49 -5.38 6.50
C ALA A 102 -2.24 -4.04 6.53
N SER A 103 -3.50 -4.06 6.09
CA SER A 103 -4.41 -2.90 6.24
C SER A 103 -4.98 -2.75 7.66
N GLU A 104 -4.75 -3.75 8.52
CA GLU A 104 -5.26 -3.84 9.88
C GLU A 104 -4.10 -4.17 10.83
N ILE A 105 -4.13 -3.65 12.07
CA ILE A 105 -3.08 -3.93 13.06
C ILE A 105 -3.20 -5.35 13.64
N VAL A 106 -4.41 -5.91 13.72
CA VAL A 106 -4.66 -7.19 14.41
C VAL A 106 -3.87 -8.36 13.79
N PRO A 107 -3.85 -8.56 12.46
CA PRO A 107 -3.02 -9.61 11.86
C PRO A 107 -1.52 -9.44 12.13
N MET A 108 -1.04 -8.20 12.24
CA MET A 108 0.38 -7.91 12.51
C MET A 108 0.80 -8.37 13.90
N LEU A 109 -0.05 -8.16 14.91
CA LEU A 109 0.21 -8.54 16.30
C LEU A 109 0.27 -10.07 16.51
N GLY A 110 -0.21 -10.86 15.54
CA GLY A 110 -0.09 -12.32 15.56
C GLY A 110 1.23 -12.85 15.01
N LEU A 111 2.12 -11.99 14.49
CA LEU A 111 3.39 -12.40 13.90
C LEU A 111 4.50 -12.54 14.95
N ASP A 112 5.30 -13.60 14.82
CA ASP A 112 6.49 -13.79 15.66
C ASP A 112 7.47 -12.62 15.50
N GLY A 113 7.76 -11.92 16.60
CA GLY A 113 8.65 -10.76 16.62
C GLY A 113 7.95 -9.41 16.54
N VAL A 114 6.61 -9.38 16.42
CA VAL A 114 5.81 -8.16 16.59
C VAL A 114 5.31 -8.11 18.04
N GLY A 115 5.82 -7.16 18.82
CA GLY A 115 5.44 -6.99 20.21
C GLY A 115 4.02 -6.42 20.34
N ALA A 116 3.13 -7.09 21.08
CA ALA A 116 1.82 -6.55 21.45
C ALA A 116 1.85 -5.66 22.71
N HIS A 117 3.03 -5.14 23.07
CA HIS A 117 3.20 -4.33 24.26
C HIS A 117 2.73 -2.90 24.02
N LEU A 118 1.74 -2.46 24.80
CA LEU A 118 1.22 -1.12 24.70
C LEU A 118 2.27 -0.06 25.10
N SER A 119 2.29 1.03 24.36
CA SER A 119 3.05 2.24 24.71
C SER A 119 2.19 3.14 25.57
N GLU A 120 2.44 3.14 26.88
CA GLU A 120 1.77 4.05 27.83
C GLU A 120 1.94 5.52 27.42
N HIS A 121 3.11 5.86 26.87
CA HIS A 121 3.37 7.21 26.36
C HIS A 121 2.43 7.58 25.21
N ARG A 122 2.25 6.69 24.23
CA ARG A 122 1.35 6.95 23.09
C ARG A 122 -0.11 6.96 23.50
N ILE A 123 -0.51 6.03 24.38
CA ILE A 123 -1.87 6.02 24.93
C ILE A 123 -2.14 7.31 25.72
N SER A 124 -1.20 7.75 26.55
CA SER A 124 -1.32 8.99 27.30
C SER A 124 -1.44 10.20 26.38
N GLY A 125 -0.67 10.24 25.29
CA GLY A 125 -0.74 11.31 24.29
C GLY A 125 -2.12 11.37 23.62
N PHE A 126 -2.60 10.23 23.14
CA PHE A 126 -3.93 10.10 22.55
C PHE A 126 -5.04 10.55 23.52
N LEU A 127 -5.02 10.07 24.76
CA LEU A 127 -6.01 10.45 25.78
C LEU A 127 -5.94 11.94 26.16
N ALA A 128 -4.77 12.56 26.05
CA ALA A 128 -4.57 13.99 26.28
C ALA A 128 -4.90 14.86 25.05
N GLY A 129 -5.32 14.26 23.93
CA GLY A 129 -5.61 14.97 22.68
C GLY A 129 -4.37 15.58 22.01
N LEU A 130 -3.19 15.04 22.30
CA LEU A 130 -1.95 15.45 21.62
C LEU A 130 -1.95 14.91 20.18
N PRO A 131 -1.34 15.61 19.22
CA PRO A 131 -1.19 15.10 17.86
C PRO A 131 -0.46 13.76 17.88
N ASP A 132 -1.04 12.76 17.22
CA ASP A 132 -0.38 11.47 17.01
C ASP A 132 0.70 11.59 15.93
N ASP A 133 1.78 10.82 16.11
CA ASP A 133 2.76 10.59 15.06
C ASP A 133 2.15 9.64 14.01
N PRO A 134 1.97 10.08 12.75
CA PRO A 134 1.33 9.30 11.69
C PRO A 134 2.14 8.06 11.26
N GLN A 135 3.40 7.95 11.68
CA GLN A 135 4.26 6.79 11.41
C GLN A 135 4.25 5.77 12.55
N SER A 136 3.42 5.97 13.57
CA SER A 136 3.51 5.30 14.86
C SER A 136 2.21 4.56 15.20
N THR A 137 2.30 3.50 16.04
CA THR A 137 1.13 2.72 16.48
C THR A 137 1.03 2.70 18.01
N PRO A 138 -0.12 2.44 18.64
CA PRO A 138 -0.20 2.32 20.11
C PRO A 138 0.68 1.21 20.72
N TYR A 139 1.28 0.33 19.91
CA TYR A 139 2.15 -0.77 20.32
C TYR A 139 3.63 -0.38 20.17
N ARG A 140 4.48 -0.76 21.11
CA ARG A 140 5.94 -0.55 21.03
C ARG A 140 6.56 -1.42 19.93
N ASP A 141 7.69 -0.97 19.40
CA ASP A 141 8.53 -1.78 18.51
C ASP A 141 9.18 -2.96 19.25
#